data_AF-A0A0G0H418-F1
#
_entry.id   AF-A0A0G0H418-F1
#
_cell.length_a   1.000
_cell.length_b   1.000
_cell.length_c   1.000
_cell.angle_alpha   90.00
_cell.angle_beta   90.00
_cell.angle_gamma   90.00
#
_symmetry.space_group_name_H-M   'P 1'
#
loop_
_entity.id
_entity.type
_entity.pdbx_description
1 polymer ?
#
loop_
_entity_poly.entity_id
_entity_poly.type
_entity_poly.pdbx_seq_one_letter_code
_entity_poly.pdbx_strand_id
1 'polypeptide(L)'
;MNRKLVSEFAIGVVLLVALIVGGIFLINNAKEIAALDAAEKQNQMMKNNIVAMKNARETKQQNVEKENTACSPHYYEGEAGIDGWFVSEGEDGIIIAIKKSDVSKLPAVDAKVANNAENLTVKLIDPTDEIKSQIKASSEKSPTTVKIKGYAEVCEQPPLVSLEPATVAFKKRS
;
A
#
# COMPACT_ATOMS: atom_id res chain seq x y z
N MET A 1 72.86 28.67 -53.01
CA MET A 1 72.29 27.37 -52.57
C MET A 1 71.24 27.64 -51.49
N ASN A 2 70.19 26.81 -51.37
CA ASN A 2 69.15 26.76 -50.31
C ASN A 2 67.73 27.30 -50.62
N ARG A 3 67.32 27.54 -51.88
CA ARG A 3 65.90 27.81 -52.19
C ARG A 3 65.01 26.56 -52.28
N LYS A 4 65.60 25.37 -52.50
CA LYS A 4 64.84 24.09 -52.55
C LYS A 4 64.48 23.55 -51.16
N LEU A 5 65.36 23.70 -50.16
CA LEU A 5 65.14 23.23 -48.79
C LEU A 5 64.01 23.98 -48.06
N VAL A 6 63.86 25.29 -48.30
CA VAL A 6 62.82 26.10 -47.64
C VAL A 6 61.41 25.77 -48.16
N SER A 7 61.30 25.41 -49.44
CA SER A 7 60.04 25.05 -50.08
C SER A 7 59.48 23.71 -49.59
N GLU A 8 60.34 22.70 -49.44
CA GLU A 8 59.93 21.37 -48.95
C GLU A 8 59.58 21.40 -47.47
N PHE A 9 60.30 22.21 -46.68
CA PHE A 9 60.00 22.39 -45.26
C PHE A 9 58.66 23.13 -45.04
N ALA A 10 58.35 24.14 -45.87
CA ALA A 10 57.07 24.85 -45.80
C ALA A 10 55.88 23.93 -46.15
N ILE A 11 56.01 23.08 -47.17
CA ILE A 11 54.98 22.10 -47.54
C ILE A 11 54.78 21.08 -46.41
N GLY A 12 55.86 20.60 -45.79
CA GLY A 12 55.78 19.69 -44.64
C GLY A 12 55.05 20.31 -43.44
N VAL A 13 55.32 21.57 -43.12
CA VAL A 13 54.66 22.28 -42.03
C VAL A 13 53.16 22.49 -42.32
N VAL A 14 52.80 22.85 -43.56
CA VAL A 14 51.38 23.05 -43.94
C VAL A 14 50.59 21.73 -43.84
N LEU A 15 51.17 20.61 -44.28
CA LEU A 15 50.55 19.28 -44.14
C LEU A 15 50.38 18.87 -42.67
N LEU A 16 51.39 19.15 -41.83
CA LEU A 16 51.31 18.86 -40.40
C LEU A 16 50.18 19.65 -39.72
N VAL A 17 50.05 20.94 -40.04
CA VAL A 17 48.97 21.78 -39.51
C VAL A 17 47.61 21.28 -40.00
N ALA A 18 47.48 20.87 -41.27
CA ALA A 18 46.24 20.32 -41.80
C ALA A 18 45.82 19.01 -41.08
N LEU A 19 46.78 18.14 -40.77
CA LEU A 19 46.52 16.90 -40.02
C LEU A 19 46.10 17.18 -38.57
N ILE A 20 46.72 18.15 -37.89
CA ILE A 20 46.36 18.51 -36.52
C ILE A 20 44.95 19.13 -36.48
N VAL A 21 44.65 20.07 -37.39
CA VAL A 21 43.33 20.72 -37.45
C VAL A 21 42.24 19.71 -37.85
N GLY A 22 42.51 18.84 -38.83
CA GLY A 22 41.60 17.76 -39.21
C GLY A 22 41.37 16.74 -38.10
N GLY A 23 42.42 16.38 -37.35
CA GLY A 23 42.32 15.49 -36.20
C GLY A 23 41.48 16.06 -35.06
N ILE A 24 41.68 17.33 -34.71
CA ILE A 24 40.90 18.01 -33.67
C ILE A 24 39.42 18.10 -34.07
N PHE A 25 39.12 18.37 -35.34
CA PHE A 25 37.74 18.42 -35.86
C PHE A 25 37.03 17.06 -35.76
N LEU A 26 37.72 15.96 -36.08
CA LEU A 26 37.16 14.61 -35.94
C LEU A 26 36.91 14.22 -34.48
N ILE A 27 37.80 14.58 -33.56
CA ILE A 27 37.65 14.27 -32.12
C ILE A 27 36.49 15.08 -31.50
N ASN A 28 36.31 16.34 -31.88
CA ASN A 28 35.21 17.16 -31.36
C ASN A 28 33.85 16.65 -31.83
N ASN A 29 33.70 16.28 -33.11
CA ASN A 29 32.45 15.72 -33.63
C ASN A 29 32.15 14.32 -33.04
N ALA A 30 33.17 13.49 -32.79
CA ALA A 30 32.96 12.18 -32.18
C ALA A 30 32.44 12.27 -30.73
N LYS A 31 32.86 13.29 -29.98
CA LYS A 31 32.36 13.54 -28.61
C LYS A 31 30.89 13.98 -28.60
N GLU A 32 30.46 14.80 -29.56
CA GLU A 32 29.05 15.19 -29.69
C GLU A 32 28.17 14.00 -30.08
N ILE A 33 28.62 13.14 -31.00
CA ILE A 33 27.86 11.94 -31.41
C ILE A 33 27.74 10.94 -30.26
N ALA A 34 28.79 10.73 -29.47
CA ALA A 34 28.74 9.86 -28.29
C ALA A 34 27.84 10.43 -27.17
N ALA A 35 27.79 11.76 -27.01
CA ALA A 35 26.90 12.41 -26.06
C ALA A 35 25.43 12.30 -26.50
N LEU A 36 25.15 12.37 -27.80
CA LEU A 36 23.81 12.14 -28.38
C LEU A 36 23.35 10.68 -28.20
N ASP A 37 24.20 9.69 -28.46
CA ASP A 37 23.85 8.26 -28.27
C ASP A 37 23.63 7.91 -26.78
N ALA A 38 24.41 8.54 -25.87
CA ALA A 38 24.19 8.40 -24.43
C ALA A 38 22.87 9.04 -23.96
N ALA A 39 22.51 10.21 -24.51
CA ALA A 39 21.25 10.87 -24.21
C ALA A 39 20.02 10.12 -24.79
N GLU A 40 20.18 9.47 -25.94
CA GLU A 40 19.12 8.66 -26.55
C GLU A 40 18.86 7.37 -25.75
N LYS A 41 19.91 6.71 -25.26
CA LYS A 41 19.79 5.54 -24.36
C LYS A 41 19.11 5.90 -23.03
N GLN A 42 19.41 7.08 -22.47
CA GLN A 42 18.75 7.55 -21.25
C GLN A 42 17.25 7.84 -21.48
N ASN A 43 16.90 8.44 -22.62
CA ASN A 43 15.50 8.68 -22.99
C ASN A 43 14.72 7.39 -23.29
N GLN A 44 15.36 6.36 -23.87
CA GLN A 44 14.74 5.05 -24.07
C GLN A 44 14.50 4.31 -22.75
N MET A 45 15.44 4.36 -21.79
CA MET A 45 15.22 3.82 -20.45
C MET A 45 14.09 4.54 -19.71
N MET A 46 13.97 5.86 -19.87
CA MET A 46 12.88 6.65 -19.27
C MET A 46 11.52 6.31 -19.90
N LYS A 47 11.44 6.15 -21.23
CA LYS A 47 10.22 5.71 -21.92
C LYS A 47 9.78 4.31 -21.51
N ASN A 48 10.70 3.35 -21.40
CA ASN A 48 10.37 2.00 -20.95
C ASN A 48 9.90 1.96 -19.49
N ASN A 49 10.47 2.79 -18.61
CA ASN A 49 9.98 2.95 -17.24
C ASN A 49 8.60 3.61 -17.16
N ILE A 50 8.29 4.57 -18.05
CA ILE A 50 6.96 5.19 -18.10
C ILE A 50 5.89 4.21 -18.61
N VAL A 51 6.21 3.37 -19.60
CA VAL A 51 5.28 2.32 -20.08
C VAL A 51 5.12 1.21 -19.04
N ALA A 52 6.18 0.81 -18.33
CA ALA A 52 6.10 -0.13 -17.21
C ALA A 52 5.31 0.45 -16.02
N MET A 53 5.45 1.75 -15.71
CA MET A 53 4.65 2.43 -14.68
C MET A 53 3.19 2.65 -15.11
N LYS A 54 2.93 2.90 -16.40
CA LYS A 54 1.57 3.04 -16.94
C LYS A 54 0.85 1.70 -16.99
N ASN A 55 1.51 0.62 -17.39
CA ASN A 55 0.96 -0.73 -17.33
C ASN A 55 0.82 -1.24 -15.88
N ALA A 56 1.71 -0.85 -14.95
CA ALA A 56 1.56 -1.12 -13.53
C ALA A 56 0.44 -0.28 -12.87
N ARG A 57 0.13 0.91 -13.40
CA ARG A 57 -1.04 1.72 -13.00
C ARG A 57 -2.33 1.21 -13.62
N GLU A 58 -2.34 0.77 -14.87
CA GLU A 58 -3.52 0.19 -15.53
C GLU A 58 -3.84 -1.21 -14.98
N THR A 59 -2.84 -2.03 -14.63
CA THR A 59 -3.08 -3.31 -13.92
C THR A 59 -3.52 -3.10 -12.47
N LYS A 60 -3.15 -1.98 -11.83
CA LYS A 60 -3.67 -1.59 -10.50
C LYS A 60 -5.00 -0.83 -10.54
N GLN A 61 -5.39 -0.24 -11.66
CA GLN A 61 -6.71 0.41 -11.80
C GLN A 61 -7.76 -0.56 -12.36
N GLN A 62 -7.39 -1.53 -13.19
CA GLN A 62 -8.31 -2.59 -13.63
C GLN A 62 -8.56 -3.70 -12.59
N ASN A 63 -7.80 -3.75 -11.50
CA ASN A 63 -8.14 -4.55 -10.31
C ASN A 63 -8.81 -3.73 -9.19
N VAL A 64 -9.06 -2.44 -9.41
CA VAL A 64 -9.85 -1.59 -8.49
C VAL A 64 -11.23 -1.28 -9.09
N GLU A 65 -11.41 -1.40 -10.40
CA GLU A 65 -12.71 -1.29 -11.07
C GLU A 65 -13.38 -2.66 -11.26
N LYS A 66 -13.34 -3.50 -10.23
CA LYS A 66 -14.16 -4.71 -10.17
C LYS A 66 -14.57 -5.09 -8.75
N GLU A 67 -14.82 -4.11 -7.88
CA GLU A 67 -15.69 -4.24 -6.70
C GLU A 67 -16.06 -2.84 -6.21
N ASN A 68 -16.83 -2.10 -7.02
CA ASN A 68 -17.88 -1.28 -6.41
C ASN A 68 -19.10 -2.18 -6.19
N THR A 69 -18.87 -3.30 -5.49
CA THR A 69 -19.92 -3.96 -4.74
C THR A 69 -20.28 -2.90 -3.71
N ALA A 70 -21.40 -2.20 -3.90
CA ALA A 70 -21.90 -1.27 -2.92
C ALA A 70 -21.81 -1.97 -1.57
N CYS A 71 -20.88 -1.54 -0.73
CA CYS A 71 -20.66 -2.24 0.51
C CYS A 71 -21.95 -2.10 1.31
N SER A 72 -22.64 -3.22 1.48
CA SER A 72 -23.87 -3.28 2.22
C SER A 72 -23.51 -3.82 3.60
N PRO A 73 -23.82 -3.09 4.68
CA PRO A 73 -23.63 -3.63 6.00
C PRO A 73 -24.51 -4.88 6.16
N HIS A 74 -23.96 -5.92 6.78
CA HIS A 74 -24.68 -7.13 7.12
C HIS A 74 -24.79 -7.24 8.63
N TYR A 75 -26.00 -7.49 9.11
CA TYR A 75 -26.33 -7.58 10.52
C TYR A 75 -26.69 -9.02 10.86
N TYR A 76 -26.09 -9.54 11.91
CA TYR A 76 -26.22 -10.92 12.32
C TYR A 76 -26.67 -10.99 13.77
N GLU A 77 -27.70 -11.79 14.01
CA GLU A 77 -28.23 -12.07 15.33
C GLU A 77 -27.56 -13.31 15.91
N GLY A 78 -27.31 -13.31 17.22
CA GLY A 78 -26.85 -14.49 17.92
C GLY A 78 -26.13 -14.16 19.22
N GLU A 79 -26.26 -15.03 20.21
CA GLU A 79 -25.59 -14.85 21.50
C GLU A 79 -24.28 -15.64 21.55
N ALA A 80 -23.17 -14.94 21.81
CA ALA A 80 -21.84 -15.51 21.94
C ALA A 80 -21.12 -14.96 23.18
N GLY A 81 -20.63 -15.86 24.03
CA GLY A 81 -19.69 -15.50 25.10
C GLY A 81 -18.27 -15.50 24.54
N ILE A 82 -17.64 -14.33 24.51
CA ILE A 82 -16.30 -14.13 23.96
C ILE A 82 -15.34 -13.61 25.03
N ASP A 83 -14.13 -14.14 25.08
CA ASP A 83 -13.04 -13.57 25.85
C ASP A 83 -12.36 -12.47 25.04
N GLY A 84 -12.42 -11.24 25.54
CA GLY A 84 -11.79 -10.09 24.89
C GLY A 84 -11.07 -9.17 25.86
N TRP A 85 -10.23 -8.29 25.31
CA TRP A 85 -9.54 -7.27 26.08
C TRP A 85 -9.50 -5.90 25.40
N PHE A 86 -9.27 -4.87 26.21
CA PHE A 86 -9.19 -3.49 25.74
C PHE A 86 -8.02 -3.26 24.80
N VAL A 87 -8.28 -2.56 23.70
CA VAL A 87 -7.26 -2.07 22.75
C VAL A 87 -7.21 -0.55 22.80
N SER A 88 -8.36 0.11 22.58
CA SER A 88 -8.45 1.58 22.58
C SER A 88 -9.90 2.07 22.76
N GLU A 89 -10.07 3.35 23.07
CA GLU A 89 -11.37 4.02 22.94
C GLU A 89 -11.61 4.39 21.46
N GLY A 90 -12.81 4.15 20.97
CA GLY A 90 -13.30 4.65 19.69
C GLY A 90 -14.28 5.80 19.90
N GLU A 91 -14.57 6.54 18.83
CA GLU A 91 -15.49 7.70 18.87
C GLU A 91 -16.89 7.35 19.43
N ASP A 92 -17.40 6.15 19.08
CA ASP A 92 -18.72 5.65 19.49
C ASP A 92 -18.64 4.27 20.15
N GLY A 93 -17.67 4.04 21.02
CA GLY A 93 -17.56 2.75 21.70
C GLY A 93 -16.15 2.39 22.09
N ILE A 94 -15.93 1.10 22.33
CA ILE A 94 -14.64 0.59 22.77
C ILE A 94 -14.15 -0.42 21.76
N ILE A 95 -12.89 -0.29 21.36
CA ILE A 95 -12.22 -1.27 20.51
C ILE A 95 -11.65 -2.36 21.41
N ILE A 96 -12.07 -3.60 21.16
CA ILE A 96 -11.60 -4.78 21.88
C ILE A 96 -10.99 -5.79 20.91
N ALA A 97 -9.99 -6.52 21.38
CA ALA A 97 -9.46 -7.69 20.69
C ALA A 97 -10.10 -8.94 21.29
N ILE A 98 -10.53 -9.85 20.44
CA ILE A 98 -11.15 -11.13 20.78
C ILE A 98 -10.10 -12.23 20.62
N LYS A 99 -10.00 -13.08 21.65
CA LYS A 99 -9.15 -14.25 21.65
C LYS A 99 -9.46 -15.14 20.44
N LYS A 100 -8.43 -15.62 19.74
CA LYS A 100 -8.57 -16.49 18.55
C LYS A 100 -9.61 -17.61 18.69
N SER A 101 -9.60 -18.32 19.81
CA SER A 101 -10.49 -19.47 20.07
C SER A 101 -11.97 -19.10 20.01
N ASP A 102 -12.28 -17.84 20.29
CA ASP A 102 -13.64 -17.35 20.48
C ASP A 102 -14.18 -16.62 19.24
N VAL A 103 -13.30 -16.30 18.28
CA VAL A 103 -13.69 -15.69 17.01
C VAL A 103 -14.72 -16.54 16.27
N SER A 104 -14.57 -17.86 16.32
CA SER A 104 -15.52 -18.81 15.71
C SER A 104 -16.91 -18.84 16.38
N LYS A 105 -17.05 -18.29 17.59
CA LYS A 105 -18.32 -18.22 18.32
C LYS A 105 -19.17 -17.04 17.86
N LEU A 106 -18.57 -16.03 17.22
CA LEU A 106 -19.30 -14.86 16.76
C LEU A 106 -20.28 -15.23 15.65
N PRO A 107 -21.45 -14.57 15.59
CA PRO A 107 -22.42 -14.78 14.53
C PRO A 107 -21.78 -14.46 13.18
N ALA A 108 -21.71 -15.44 12.28
CA ALA A 108 -21.31 -15.29 10.87
C ALA A 108 -19.89 -14.76 10.58
N VAL A 109 -18.90 -15.10 11.39
CA VAL A 109 -17.50 -14.88 10.97
C VAL A 109 -17.14 -15.85 9.85
N ASP A 110 -16.68 -15.34 8.69
CA ASP A 110 -16.16 -16.18 7.61
C ASP A 110 -15.07 -17.11 8.18
N ALA A 111 -15.18 -18.40 7.86
CA ALA A 111 -14.19 -19.41 8.24
C ALA A 111 -12.75 -18.98 7.88
N LYS A 112 -12.56 -18.19 6.82
CA LYS A 112 -11.26 -17.62 6.46
C LYS A 112 -10.73 -16.62 7.49
N VAL A 113 -11.59 -15.79 8.07
CA VAL A 113 -11.23 -14.82 9.12
C VAL A 113 -10.98 -15.56 10.44
N ALA A 114 -11.84 -16.51 10.79
CA ALA A 114 -11.69 -17.31 12.01
C ALA A 114 -10.38 -18.13 12.03
N ASN A 115 -9.93 -18.63 10.87
CA ASN A 115 -8.73 -19.47 10.80
C ASN A 115 -7.43 -18.67 10.69
N ASN A 116 -7.44 -17.48 10.07
CA ASN A 116 -6.23 -16.69 9.80
C ASN A 116 -5.98 -15.55 10.80
N ALA A 117 -6.96 -15.11 11.59
CA ALA A 117 -6.74 -14.06 12.59
C ALA A 117 -5.96 -14.62 13.80
N GLU A 118 -4.88 -13.95 14.22
CA GLU A 118 -4.26 -14.21 15.53
C GLU A 118 -5.19 -13.77 16.66
N ASN A 119 -5.86 -12.62 16.51
CA ASN A 119 -6.96 -12.13 17.34
C ASN A 119 -7.84 -11.22 16.45
N LEU A 120 -9.16 -11.24 16.64
CA LEU A 120 -10.08 -10.37 15.86
C LEU A 120 -10.34 -9.09 16.64
N THR A 121 -10.07 -7.93 16.04
CA THR A 121 -10.44 -6.64 16.63
C THR A 121 -11.85 -6.25 16.22
N VAL A 122 -12.68 -5.87 17.19
CA VAL A 122 -14.07 -5.44 16.99
C VAL A 122 -14.35 -4.15 17.76
N LYS A 123 -15.37 -3.39 17.35
CA LYS A 123 -15.86 -2.23 18.09
C LYS A 123 -17.15 -2.57 18.81
N LEU A 124 -17.13 -2.51 20.14
CA LEU A 124 -18.31 -2.64 21.00
C LEU A 124 -19.00 -1.28 21.11
N ILE A 125 -20.20 -1.16 20.55
CA ILE A 125 -20.88 0.13 20.36
C ILE A 125 -21.83 0.55 21.50
N ASP A 126 -22.20 -0.39 22.37
CA ASP A 126 -23.17 -0.22 23.47
C ASP A 126 -22.66 -0.80 24.80
N PRO A 127 -21.40 -0.56 25.21
CA PRO A 127 -20.92 -1.06 26.50
C PRO A 127 -21.67 -0.38 27.65
N THR A 128 -22.15 -1.16 28.62
CA THR A 128 -22.59 -0.60 29.91
C THR A 128 -21.39 -0.06 30.70
N ASP A 129 -21.60 0.83 31.67
CA ASP A 129 -20.51 1.38 32.50
C ASP A 129 -19.70 0.28 33.23
N GLU A 130 -20.41 -0.78 33.66
CA GLU A 130 -19.81 -1.95 34.29
C GLU A 130 -18.89 -2.69 33.30
N ILE A 131 -19.40 -3.05 32.11
CA ILE A 131 -18.62 -3.75 31.08
C ILE A 131 -17.47 -2.89 30.58
N LYS A 132 -17.69 -1.58 30.40
CA LYS A 132 -16.64 -0.60 30.05
C LYS A 132 -15.50 -0.62 31.08
N SER A 133 -15.82 -0.64 32.36
CA SER A 133 -14.84 -0.67 33.44
C SER A 133 -14.07 -2.00 33.48
N GLN A 134 -14.77 -3.13 33.35
CA GLN A 134 -14.16 -4.47 33.32
C GLN A 134 -13.22 -4.63 32.12
N ILE A 135 -13.68 -4.24 30.92
CA ILE A 135 -12.87 -4.29 29.70
C ILE A 135 -11.64 -3.39 29.84
N LYS A 136 -11.76 -2.17 30.35
CA LYS A 136 -10.59 -1.28 30.54
C LYS A 136 -9.53 -1.84 31.49
N ALA A 137 -9.94 -2.67 32.46
CA ALA A 137 -9.01 -3.33 33.38
C ALA A 137 -8.42 -4.64 32.80
N SER A 138 -8.98 -5.15 31.71
CA SER A 138 -8.56 -6.41 31.09
C SER A 138 -7.28 -6.29 30.27
N SER A 139 -6.64 -7.43 30.00
CA SER A 139 -5.47 -7.52 29.13
C SER A 139 -5.45 -8.85 28.39
N GLU A 140 -4.56 -9.01 27.41
CA GLU A 140 -4.40 -10.28 26.68
C GLU A 140 -4.16 -11.49 27.61
N LYS A 141 -3.44 -11.28 28.73
CA LYS A 141 -3.16 -12.34 29.72
C LYS A 141 -4.30 -12.59 30.71
N SER A 142 -5.21 -11.64 30.83
CA SER A 142 -6.37 -11.68 31.74
C SER A 142 -7.58 -11.05 31.02
N PRO A 143 -8.14 -11.74 30.01
CA PRO A 143 -9.26 -11.22 29.25
C PRO A 143 -10.53 -11.20 30.10
N THR A 144 -11.50 -10.39 29.69
CA THR A 144 -12.85 -10.36 30.26
C THR A 144 -13.81 -11.05 29.31
N THR A 145 -14.66 -11.93 29.85
CA THR A 145 -15.73 -12.55 29.08
C THR A 145 -16.88 -11.56 28.90
N VAL A 146 -17.26 -11.32 27.65
CA VAL A 146 -18.35 -10.43 27.27
C VAL A 146 -19.39 -11.23 26.47
N LYS A 147 -20.67 -11.06 26.78
CA LYS A 147 -21.75 -11.69 26.03
C LYS A 147 -22.24 -10.77 24.92
N ILE A 148 -21.86 -11.07 23.70
CA ILE A 148 -22.29 -10.36 22.49
C ILE A 148 -23.60 -10.96 22.00
N LYS A 149 -24.54 -10.12 21.57
CA LYS A 149 -25.85 -10.52 21.02
C LYS A 149 -26.10 -10.07 19.59
N GLY A 150 -25.34 -9.08 19.14
CA GLY A 150 -25.39 -8.56 17.78
C GLY A 150 -23.99 -8.42 17.18
N TYR A 151 -23.86 -8.78 15.92
CA TYR A 151 -22.64 -8.59 15.13
C TYR A 151 -22.98 -7.89 13.82
N ALA A 152 -22.13 -6.97 13.37
CA ALA A 152 -22.29 -6.29 12.10
C ALA A 152 -20.98 -6.22 11.33
N GLU A 153 -21.02 -6.73 10.10
CA GLU A 153 -19.98 -6.50 9.10
C GLU A 153 -20.35 -5.19 8.40
N VAL A 154 -19.66 -4.13 8.77
CA VAL A 154 -19.83 -2.81 8.15
C VAL A 154 -18.66 -2.52 7.22
N CYS A 155 -18.82 -1.51 6.38
CA CYS A 155 -17.86 -1.17 5.32
C CYS A 155 -16.53 -0.64 5.85
N GLU A 156 -16.54 -0.14 7.07
CA GLU A 156 -15.36 0.35 7.76
C GLU A 156 -14.89 -0.72 8.75
N GLN A 157 -13.58 -0.98 8.78
CA GLN A 157 -13.01 -1.82 9.83
C GLN A 157 -12.74 -0.99 11.09
N PRO A 158 -12.86 -1.57 12.30
CA PRO A 158 -13.22 -2.97 12.57
C PRO A 158 -14.74 -3.23 12.55
N PRO A 159 -15.18 -4.50 12.41
CA PRO A 159 -16.60 -4.86 12.50
C PRO A 159 -17.18 -4.51 13.88
N LEU A 160 -18.49 -4.37 13.94
CA LEU A 160 -19.20 -3.92 15.14
C LEU A 160 -19.78 -5.12 15.90
N VAL A 161 -19.76 -5.03 17.22
CA VAL A 161 -20.43 -5.96 18.13
C VAL A 161 -21.29 -5.19 19.12
N SER A 162 -22.31 -5.85 19.65
CA SER A 162 -23.23 -5.25 20.61
C SER A 162 -23.66 -6.22 21.70
N LEU A 163 -23.92 -5.69 22.91
CA LEU A 163 -24.53 -6.42 24.02
C LEU A 163 -26.03 -6.65 23.82
N GLU A 164 -26.65 -5.87 22.93
CA GLU A 164 -28.03 -5.99 22.48
C GLU A 164 -28.15 -6.75 21.14
N PRO A 165 -29.34 -7.26 20.81
CA PRO A 165 -29.61 -7.83 19.48
C PRO A 165 -29.32 -6.84 18.36
N ALA A 166 -28.88 -7.35 17.20
CA ALA A 166 -28.45 -6.54 16.06
C ALA A 166 -29.58 -5.61 15.55
N THR A 167 -30.81 -6.13 15.53
CA THR A 167 -32.06 -5.41 15.17
C THR A 167 -32.38 -4.23 16.09
N VAL A 168 -31.82 -4.18 17.29
CA VAL A 168 -31.98 -3.06 18.23
C VAL A 168 -30.79 -2.12 18.12
N ALA A 169 -29.58 -2.68 18.20
CA ALA A 169 -28.34 -1.93 18.30
C ALA A 169 -27.98 -1.16 17.03
N PHE A 170 -28.22 -1.75 15.86
CA PHE A 170 -27.78 -1.17 14.58
C PHE A 170 -28.88 -0.45 13.79
N LYS A 171 -30.14 -0.49 14.27
CA LYS A 171 -31.30 0.15 13.61
C LYS A 171 -31.17 1.66 13.43
N LYS A 172 -30.33 2.33 14.23
CA LYS A 172 -30.06 3.78 14.14
C LYS A 172 -28.89 4.12 13.22
N ARG A 173 -28.16 3.13 12.71
CA ARG A 173 -26.93 3.30 11.92
C ARG A 173 -27.10 2.93 10.45
N SER A 174 -28.30 2.52 10.05
CA SER A 174 -28.72 2.23 8.67
C SER A 174 -29.39 3.43 8.03
#